data_AF-A0A0Q4WXW6-F1
#
_entry.id   AF-A0A0Q4WXW6-F1
#
_cell.length_a   1.000
_cell.length_b   1.000
_cell.length_c   1.000
_cell.angle_alpha   90.00
_cell.angle_beta   90.00
_cell.angle_gamma   90.00
#
_symmetry.space_group_name_H-M   'P 1'
#
loop_
_entity.id
_entity.type
_entity.pdbx_description
1 polymer ?
#
loop_
_entity_poly.entity_id
_entity_poly.type
_entity_poly.pdbx_seq_one_letter_code
_entity_poly.pdbx_strand_id
1 'polypeptide(L)' 'MMSRHCLDPHDPYAQAEVLVTFEGVFPDIRLLSAIDREGDDILSDLIDEQKRDLIDEIAAFYYEARSAA' A
#
# COMPACT_ATOMS: atom_id res chain seq x y z
N MET A 1 9.85 2.87 -9.54
CA MET A 1 8.39 2.91 -9.40
C MET A 1 7.82 1.49 -9.45
N MET A 2 7.23 1.04 -8.35
CA MET A 2 6.53 -0.23 -8.22
C MET A 2 5.09 0.05 -7.81
N SER A 3 4.16 -0.79 -8.22
CA SER A 3 2.74 -0.65 -7.92
C SER A 3 2.18 -1.94 -7.36
N ARG A 4 1.33 -1.85 -6.34
CA ARG A 4 0.75 -2.99 -5.65
C ARG A 4 -0.69 -2.70 -5.23
N HIS A 5 -1.58 -3.66 -5.44
CA HIS A 5 -2.88 -3.67 -4.80
C HIS A 5 -2.71 -4.02 -3.32
N CYS A 6 -3.17 -3.10 -2.48
CA CYS A 6 -3.25 -3.26 -1.04
C CYS A 6 -4.69 -3.15 -0.60
N LEU A 7 -5.02 -3.69 0.58
CA LEU A 7 -6.37 -3.52 1.11
C LEU A 7 -6.66 -2.03 1.34
N ASP A 8 -7.87 -1.62 1.00
CA ASP A 8 -8.32 -0.25 1.20
C ASP A 8 -8.40 0.03 2.71
N PRO A 9 -7.58 0.95 3.25
CA PRO A 9 -7.60 1.27 4.68
C PRO A 9 -8.86 2.05 5.11
N HIS A 10 -9.69 2.52 4.17
CA HIS A 10 -11.03 3.04 4.45
C HIS A 10 -12.09 1.96 4.49
N ASP A 11 -11.80 0.74 3.99
CA ASP A 11 -12.75 -0.35 4.01
C ASP A 11 -12.54 -1.26 5.24
N PRO A 12 -13.36 -1.12 6.29
CA PRO A 12 -13.25 -1.96 7.48
C PRO A 12 -13.58 -3.43 7.19
N TYR A 13 -14.17 -3.74 6.03
CA TYR A 13 -14.52 -5.10 5.62
C TYR A 13 -13.48 -5.76 4.72
N ALA A 14 -12.40 -5.05 4.35
CA ALA A 14 -11.31 -5.56 3.51
C ALA A 14 -11.81 -6.20 2.19
N GLN A 15 -12.85 -5.63 1.59
CA GLN A 15 -13.43 -6.03 0.31
C GLN A 15 -12.96 -5.16 -0.85
N ALA A 16 -12.46 -3.96 -0.57
CA ALA A 16 -11.86 -3.05 -1.54
C ALA A 16 -10.34 -3.11 -1.49
N GLU A 17 -9.74 -2.90 -2.66
CA GLU A 17 -8.30 -2.80 -2.84
C GLU A 17 -7.98 -1.43 -3.45
N VAL A 18 -6.86 -0.85 -3.03
CA VAL A 18 -6.29 0.39 -3.55
C VAL A 18 -4.99 0.05 -4.28
N LEU A 19 -4.78 0.63 -5.46
CA LEU A 19 -3.53 0.54 -6.20
C LEU A 19 -2.54 1.55 -5.63
N VAL A 20 -1.63 1.06 -4.80
CA VAL A 20 -0.57 1.85 -4.19
C VAL A 20 0.65 1.86 -5.10
N THR A 21 1.07 3.06 -5.53
CA THR A 21 2.35 3.26 -6.19
C THR A 21 3.37 3.73 -5.17
N PHE A 22 4.53 3.10 -5.13
CA PHE A 22 5.59 3.41 -4.19
C PHE A 22 6.98 3.28 -4.81
N GLU A 23 7.95 3.84 -4.10
CA GLU A 23 9.36 3.73 -4.42
C GLU A 23 10.19 3.32 -3.20
N GLY A 24 11.34 2.72 -3.48
CA GLY A 24 12.24 2.20 -2.47
C GLY A 24 11.94 0.76 -2.07
N VAL A 25 12.62 0.31 -1.02
CA VAL A 25 12.54 -1.05 -0.49
C VAL A 25 12.51 -0.91 1.03
N PHE A 26 11.73 -1.77 1.71
CA PHE A 26 11.64 -1.74 3.16
C PHE A 26 13.04 -1.75 3.81
N PRO A 27 13.31 -0.88 4.81
CA PRO A 27 12.37 0.03 5.49
C PRO A 27 12.14 1.40 4.82
N ASP A 28 12.90 1.75 3.79
CA ASP A 28 12.80 3.02 3.06
C ASP A 28 11.74 2.96 1.95
N ILE A 29 10.49 2.61 2.28
CA ILE A 29 9.35 2.68 1.35
C ILE A 29 8.75 4.08 1.40
N ARG A 30 8.57 4.69 0.23
CA ARG A 30 7.89 5.96 0.07
C ARG A 30 6.67 5.79 -0.81
N LEU A 31 5.49 6.04 -0.24
CA LEU A 31 4.22 6.08 -0.96
C LEU A 31 4.20 7.29 -1.90
N LEU A 32 3.85 7.07 -3.16
CA LEU A 32 3.72 8.11 -4.18
C LEU A 32 2.26 8.43 -4.50
N SER A 33 1.42 7.39 -4.59
CA SER A 33 -0.03 7.51 -4.77
C SER A 33 -0.74 6.29 -4.22
N ALA A 34 -2.02 6.44 -3.88
CA ALA A 34 -2.91 5.36 -3.51
C ALA A 34 -4.23 5.56 -4.25
N ILE A 35 -4.42 4.84 -5.35
CA ILE A 35 -5.58 5.00 -6.21
C ILE A 35 -6.67 4.02 -5.76
N ASP A 36 -7.83 4.53 -5.41
CA ASP A 36 -8.96 3.69 -5.03
C ASP A 36 -9.67 3.06 -6.24
N ARG A 37 -10.75 2.34 -5.97
CA ARG A 37 -11.57 1.70 -7.00
C ARG A 37 -12.29 2.70 -7.92
N GLU A 38 -12.50 3.93 -7.47
CA GLU A 38 -13.15 5.01 -8.24
C GLU A 38 -12.12 5.75 -9.12
N GLY A 39 -10.84 5.54 -8.86
CA GLY A 39 -9.72 6.14 -9.57
C GLY A 39 -9.18 7.41 -8.89
N ASP A 40 -9.60 7.68 -7.66
CA ASP A 40 -9.20 8.84 -6.88
C ASP A 40 -7.92 8.54 -6.08
N ASP A 41 -7.00 9.52 -6.03
CA ASP A 41 -5.79 9.42 -5.21
C ASP A 41 -6.10 9.80 -3.77
N ILE A 42 -6.33 8.78 -2.94
CA ILE A 42 -6.68 8.93 -1.53
C ILE A 42 -5.44 9.12 -0.63
N LEU A 43 -4.22 9.07 -1.17
CA LEU A 43 -3.00 9.09 -0.34
C LEU A 43 -2.90 10.34 0.55
N SER A 44 -3.41 11.47 0.08
CA SER A 44 -3.42 12.72 0.84
C SER A 44 -4.43 12.70 1.99
N ASP A 45 -5.52 11.95 1.83
CA ASP A 45 -6.58 11.77 2.82
C ASP A 45 -6.24 10.73 3.89
N LEU A 46 -5.29 9.82 3.60
CA LEU A 46 -4.86 8.81 4.56
C LEU A 46 -4.13 9.41 5.77
N ILE A 47 -4.52 8.97 6.96
CA ILE A 47 -3.80 9.27 8.20
C ILE A 47 -2.51 8.44 8.31
N ASP A 48 -1.62 8.82 9.23
CA ASP A 48 -0.32 8.18 9.40
C ASP A 48 -0.43 6.67 9.72
N GLU A 49 -1.45 6.26 10.48
CA GLU A 49 -1.73 4.86 10.80
C GLU A 49 -2.08 4.06 9.54
N GLN A 50 -2.99 4.57 8.70
CA GLN A 50 -3.39 3.93 7.44
C GLN A 50 -2.23 3.86 6.45
N LYS A 51 -1.41 4.92 6.35
CA LYS A 51 -0.19 4.92 5.53
C LYS A 51 0.79 3.84 5.99
N ARG A 52 0.88 3.65 7.30
CA ARG A 52 1.75 2.63 7.88
C ARG A 52 1.25 1.22 7.61
N ASP A 53 -0.06 0.99 7.69
CA ASP A 53 -0.67 -0.29 7.33
C ASP A 53 -0.34 -0.67 5.88
N LEU A 54 -0.44 0.28 4.93
CA LEU A 54 -0.05 0.05 3.53
C LEU A 54 1.44 -0.30 3.39
N ILE A 55 2.32 0.41 4.10
CA ILE A 55 3.77 0.15 4.07
C ILE A 55 4.08 -1.24 4.64
N ASP A 56 3.43 -1.61 5.75
CA ASP A 56 3.62 -2.91 6.40
C ASP A 56 3.10 -4.06 5.50
N GLU A 57 1.99 -3.86 4.79
CA GLU A 57 1.48 -4.83 3.82
C GLU A 57 2.44 -5.02 2.63
N ILE A 58 2.94 -3.90 2.06
CA ILE A 58 3.94 -3.93 0.99
C ILE A 58 5.21 -4.64 1.49
N ALA A 59 5.67 -4.31 2.70
CA ALA A 59 6.85 -4.90 3.30
C ALA A 59 6.68 -6.41 3.49
N ALA A 60 5.57 -6.85 4.09
CA ALA A 60 5.26 -8.25 4.31
C ALA A 60 5.35 -9.06 3.02
N PHE A 61 4.78 -8.53 1.92
CA PHE A 61 4.89 -9.18 0.63
C PHE A 61 6.34 -9.31 0.12
N TYR A 62 7.16 -8.28 0.27
CA TYR A 62 8.58 -8.38 -0.12
C TYR A 62 9.36 -9.36 0.74
N TYR A 63 9.06 -9.46 2.03
CA TYR A 63 9.67 -10.44 2.91
C TYR A 63 9.27 -11.86 2.53
N GLU A 64 8.00 -12.11 2.23
CA GLU A 64 7.53 -13.41 1.74
C GLU A 64 8.15 -13.78 0.39
N ALA A 65 8.19 -12.84 -0.56
CA ALA A 65 8.82 -13.05 -1.85
C ALA A 65 10.32 -13.36 -1.74
N ARG A 66 11.03 -12.76 -0.77
CA ARG A 66 12.45 -13.03 -0.51
C ARG A 66 12.70 -14.34 0.24
N SER A 67 11.76 -14.81 1.06
CA SER A 67 11.85 -16.12 1.71
C SER A 67 11.46 -17.28 0.79
N ALA A 68 10.75 -17.01 -0.30
CA ALA A 68 10.34 -18.01 -1.29
C ALA A 68 11.35 -18.22 -2.44
N ALA A 69 12.47 -17.47 -2.45
CA ALA A 69 13.54 -17.51 -3.45
C ALA A 69 14.82 -18.16 -2.89
#